data_AF-A0A948SET9-F1
#
_entry.id   AF-A0A948SET9-F1
#
_cell.length_a   1.000
_cell.length_b   1.000
_cell.length_c   1.000
_cell.angle_alpha   90.00
_cell.angle_beta   90.00
_cell.angle_gamma   90.00
#
_symmetry.space_group_name_H-M   'P 1'
#
loop_
_entity.id
_entity.type
_entity.pdbx_description
1 polymer ?
#
loop_
_entity_poly.entity_id
_entity_poly.type
_entity_poly.pdbx_seq_one_letter_code
_entity_poly.pdbx_strand_id
1 'polypeptide(L)'
;MATTSGTSVFNLDLSDLVEEAFERCGTELRSGYDLRTARRSLNLLTIEWANRGINLWTIEQGQILMNSYQAIYPLPVDTIDLLDQVIRTNNGSQSNQVDINITRISESTYSTIPNKNTNGRPIQVWINRQTGLSPSVASTTLDGGISSTDTTITLTDASNLPIAGFVTIGSETIGYQNIVGNQIVNAWRGQNGTTAAAHLTGASVTNS
;
A
#
# COMPACT_ATOMS: atom_id res chain seq x y z
N MET A 1 42.55 14.53 -8.37
CA MET A 1 41.09 14.27 -8.37
C MET A 1 40.74 13.78 -6.99
N ALA A 2 40.05 14.59 -6.18
CA ALA A 2 39.61 14.19 -4.85
C ALA A 2 38.25 13.50 -4.98
N THR A 3 38.18 12.23 -4.59
CA THR A 3 36.95 11.45 -4.48
C THR A 3 36.28 11.80 -3.15
N THR A 4 35.11 12.44 -3.18
CA THR A 4 34.26 12.63 -2.01
C THR A 4 33.44 11.35 -1.78
N SER A 5 33.63 10.68 -0.64
CA SER A 5 32.77 9.57 -0.24
C SER A 5 31.38 10.14 0.07
N GLY A 6 30.44 9.97 -0.85
CA GLY A 6 29.12 10.59 -0.84
C GLY A 6 28.14 10.05 0.22
N THR A 7 28.58 9.85 1.46
CA THR A 7 27.67 9.55 2.58
C THR A 7 28.31 9.93 3.91
N SER A 8 27.84 11.02 4.52
CA SER A 8 28.00 11.27 5.95
C SER A 8 26.74 10.75 6.65
N VAL A 9 26.78 9.51 7.17
CA VAL A 9 25.70 9.01 8.02
C VAL A 9 25.88 9.63 9.41
N PHE A 10 25.50 10.89 9.54
CA PHE A 10 25.39 11.54 10.84
C PHE A 10 23.99 11.25 11.38
N ASN A 11 23.91 10.38 12.38
CA ASN A 11 22.68 10.07 13.09
C ASN A 11 22.99 9.98 14.58
N LEU A 12 22.65 11.02 15.35
CA LEU A 12 22.77 11.00 16.82
C LEU A 12 21.76 9.99 17.40
N ASP A 13 22.17 9.25 18.41
CA ASP A 13 21.23 8.49 19.22
C ASP A 13 20.35 9.47 20.03
N LEU A 14 19.16 9.01 20.41
CA LEU A 14 18.20 9.79 21.19
C LEU A 14 18.81 10.32 22.50
N SER A 15 19.69 9.57 23.14
CA SER A 15 20.35 9.99 24.38
C SER A 15 21.24 11.21 24.15
N ASP A 16 22.11 11.15 23.13
CA ASP A 16 23.00 12.24 22.75
C ASP A 16 22.21 13.47 22.27
N LEU A 17 21.11 13.26 21.54
CA LEU A 17 20.25 14.34 21.05
C LEU A 17 19.58 15.09 22.20
N VAL A 18 19.17 14.37 23.23
CA VAL A 18 18.60 14.98 24.44
C VAL A 18 19.69 15.69 25.24
N GLU A 19 20.87 15.10 25.39
CA GLU A 19 21.98 15.72 26.13
C GLU A 19 22.44 17.03 25.47
N GLU A 20 22.66 17.04 24.15
CA GLU A 20 22.95 18.26 23.37
C GLU A 20 21.83 19.32 23.52
N ALA A 21 20.56 18.90 23.56
CA ALA A 21 19.45 19.84 23.75
C ALA A 21 19.46 20.46 25.15
N PHE A 22 19.78 19.69 26.19
CA PHE A 22 19.94 20.21 27.55
C PHE A 22 21.12 21.19 27.61
N GLU A 23 22.26 20.85 26.98
CA GLU A 23 23.46 21.70 26.94
C GLU A 23 23.21 23.03 26.20
N ARG A 24 22.45 23.01 25.11
CA ARG A 24 21.99 24.24 24.42
C ARG A 24 21.09 25.10 25.29
N CYS A 25 20.34 24.50 26.20
CA CYS A 25 19.56 25.21 27.22
C CYS A 25 20.39 25.61 28.45
N GLY A 26 21.69 25.33 28.47
CA GLY A 26 22.61 25.66 29.57
C GLY A 26 22.48 24.74 30.79
N THR A 27 21.93 23.54 30.59
CA THR A 27 21.72 22.53 31.65
C THR A 27 22.34 21.21 31.25
N GLU A 28 22.65 20.34 32.20
CA GLU A 28 23.20 19.00 31.91
C GLU A 28 22.15 17.93 32.23
N LEU A 29 22.10 16.87 31.42
CA LEU A 29 21.20 15.75 31.68
C LEU A 29 21.71 14.96 32.90
N ARG A 30 21.00 15.06 34.03
CA ARG A 30 21.49 14.52 35.30
C ARG A 30 20.74 13.28 35.79
N SER A 31 19.50 13.08 35.35
CA SER A 31 18.64 11.99 35.83
C SER A 31 17.82 11.30 34.74
N GLY A 32 17.45 10.04 34.97
CA GLY A 32 16.53 9.31 34.07
C GLY A 32 15.12 9.90 34.01
N TYR A 33 14.73 10.73 34.98
CA TYR A 33 13.46 11.45 34.97
C TYR A 33 13.44 12.56 33.90
N ASP A 34 14.58 13.23 33.70
CA ASP A 34 14.75 14.25 32.67
C ASP A 34 14.64 13.63 31.27
N LEU A 35 15.27 12.47 31.08
CA LEU A 35 15.20 11.70 29.83
C LEU A 35 13.75 11.21 29.56
N ARG A 36 13.02 10.76 30.60
CA ARG A 36 11.61 10.40 30.47
C ARG A 36 10.74 11.61 30.08
N THR A 37 11.03 12.79 30.62
CA THR A 37 10.31 14.02 30.29
C THR A 37 10.63 14.47 28.86
N ALA A 38 11.90 14.45 28.45
CA ALA A 38 12.33 14.74 27.09
C ALA A 38 11.67 13.82 26.05
N ARG A 39 11.60 12.50 26.33
CA ARG A 39 10.88 11.54 25.48
C ARG A 39 9.40 11.89 25.31
N ARG A 40 8.73 12.36 26.38
CA ARG A 40 7.32 12.78 26.30
C ARG A 40 7.17 14.02 25.41
N SER A 41 8.02 15.03 25.58
CA SER A 41 7.99 16.25 24.75
C SER A 41 8.31 15.95 23.29
N LEU A 42 9.30 15.10 23.02
CA LEU A 42 9.62 14.65 21.67
C LEU A 42 8.44 13.92 21.04
N ASN A 43 7.77 13.03 21.78
CA ASN A 43 6.58 12.34 21.29
C ASN A 43 5.45 13.31 20.95
N LEU A 44 5.21 14.33 21.79
CA LEU A 44 4.21 15.37 21.50
C LEU A 44 4.56 16.17 20.25
N LEU A 45 5.83 16.50 20.04
CA LEU A 45 6.30 17.19 18.84
C LEU A 45 6.16 16.32 17.59
N THR A 46 6.51 15.03 17.64
CA THR A 46 6.33 14.12 16.50
C THR A 46 4.86 13.92 16.15
N ILE A 47 3.98 13.96 17.15
CA ILE A 47 2.52 13.95 16.95
C ILE A 47 2.05 15.27 16.33
N GLU A 48 2.55 16.42 16.80
CA GLU A 48 2.23 17.72 16.20
C GLU A 48 2.69 17.79 14.74
N TRP A 49 3.90 17.33 14.43
CA TRP A 49 4.43 17.29 13.06
C TRP A 49 3.60 16.39 12.15
N ALA A 50 3.19 15.22 12.64
CA ALA A 50 2.25 14.36 11.91
C ALA A 50 0.89 15.05 11.68
N ASN A 51 0.46 15.94 12.59
CA ASN A 51 -0.82 16.65 12.50
C ASN A 51 -0.76 17.97 11.69
N ARG A 52 0.43 18.57 11.47
CA ARG A 52 0.60 19.83 10.73
C ARG A 52 0.55 19.67 9.21
N GLY A 53 0.39 18.45 8.72
CA GLY A 53 0.25 18.13 7.31
C GLY A 53 1.25 17.08 6.88
N ILE A 54 1.49 17.01 5.58
CA ILE A 54 2.43 16.08 4.98
C ILE A 54 3.85 16.65 4.99
N ASN A 55 4.83 15.85 5.40
CA ASN A 55 6.24 16.22 5.34
C ASN A 55 6.68 16.21 3.88
N LEU A 56 6.89 17.39 3.28
CA LEU A 56 7.17 17.48 1.83
C LEU A 56 8.45 16.75 1.42
N TRP A 57 9.42 16.59 2.32
CA TRP A 57 10.67 15.86 2.07
C TRP A 57 10.51 14.33 2.11
N THR A 58 9.35 13.81 2.50
CA THR A 58 9.03 12.37 2.43
C THR A 58 8.14 12.05 1.23
N ILE A 59 7.93 13.00 0.31
CA ILE A 59 7.17 12.76 -0.91
C ILE A 59 8.07 12.03 -1.91
N GLU A 60 7.60 10.87 -2.35
CA GLU A 60 8.27 10.05 -3.35
C GLU A 60 7.35 9.83 -4.56
N GLN A 61 7.94 9.70 -5.74
CA GLN A 61 7.20 9.34 -6.94
C GLN A 61 7.04 7.82 -7.02
N GLY A 62 5.79 7.36 -6.96
CA GLY A 62 5.44 5.98 -7.26
C GLY A 62 4.98 5.81 -8.71
N GLN A 63 5.17 4.61 -9.27
CA GLN A 63 4.52 4.20 -10.51
C GLN A 63 3.99 2.78 -10.36
N ILE A 64 2.84 2.51 -10.97
CA ILE A 64 2.22 1.19 -11.02
C ILE A 64 1.85 0.92 -12.48
N LEU A 65 2.23 -0.25 -12.99
CA LEU A 65 1.84 -0.67 -14.33
C LEU A 65 0.36 -1.07 -14.31
N MET A 66 -0.45 -0.41 -15.14
CA MET A 66 -1.87 -0.72 -15.28
C MET A 66 -2.07 -1.80 -16.36
N ASN A 67 -2.77 -2.87 -16.00
CA ASN A 67 -3.18 -3.93 -16.90
C ASN A 67 -4.59 -3.65 -17.45
N SER A 68 -4.88 -4.22 -18.62
CA SER A 68 -6.25 -4.21 -19.14
C SER A 68 -7.17 -5.05 -18.26
N TYR A 69 -8.44 -4.66 -18.14
CA TYR A 69 -9.47 -5.37 -17.37
C TYR A 69 -9.22 -5.48 -15.87
N GLN A 70 -8.32 -4.65 -15.32
CA GLN A 70 -8.02 -4.60 -13.88
C GLN A 70 -8.38 -3.23 -13.30
N ALA A 71 -9.28 -3.24 -12.30
CA ALA A 71 -9.82 -2.03 -11.68
C ALA A 71 -9.16 -1.67 -10.34
N ILE A 72 -8.52 -2.64 -9.68
CA ILE A 72 -7.96 -2.47 -8.32
C ILE A 72 -6.48 -2.81 -8.37
N TYR A 73 -5.65 -1.94 -7.78
CA TYR A 73 -4.20 -2.10 -7.70
C TYR A 73 -3.74 -1.99 -6.24
N PRO A 74 -2.83 -2.86 -5.80
CA PRO A 74 -2.28 -2.78 -4.46
C PRO A 74 -1.35 -1.56 -4.37
N LEU A 75 -1.49 -0.80 -3.30
CA LEU A 75 -0.54 0.24 -2.95
C LEU A 75 0.49 -0.32 -1.95
N PRO A 76 1.75 0.14 -1.98
CA PRO A 76 2.73 -0.18 -0.96
C PRO A 76 2.22 0.14 0.46
N VAL A 77 2.57 -0.70 1.44
CA VAL A 77 2.06 -0.61 2.82
C VAL A 77 2.51 0.63 3.59
N ASP A 78 3.55 1.30 3.12
CA ASP A 78 4.08 2.57 3.61
C ASP A 78 3.38 3.80 3.00
N THR A 79 2.46 3.60 2.06
CA THR A 79 1.75 4.69 1.39
C THR A 79 0.65 5.26 2.30
N ILE A 80 0.86 6.48 2.80
CA ILE A 80 -0.12 7.19 3.65
C ILE A 80 -1.23 7.84 2.82
N ASP A 81 -0.84 8.53 1.74
CA ASP A 81 -1.76 9.15 0.79
C ASP A 81 -1.10 9.39 -0.57
N LEU A 82 -1.92 9.60 -1.60
CA LEU A 82 -1.47 10.03 -2.93
C LEU A 82 -1.99 11.44 -3.19
N LEU A 83 -1.07 12.34 -3.53
CA LEU A 83 -1.36 13.76 -3.76
C LEU A 83 -1.88 14.01 -5.18
N ASP A 84 -1.01 13.78 -6.16
CA ASP A 84 -1.31 13.98 -7.58
C ASP A 84 -1.14 12.66 -8.34
N GLN A 85 -2.05 12.42 -9.28
CA GLN A 85 -2.10 11.15 -10.01
C GLN A 85 -2.43 11.42 -11.47
N VAL A 86 -1.72 10.71 -12.34
CA VAL A 86 -1.83 10.82 -13.79
C VAL A 86 -1.64 9.44 -14.39
N ILE A 87 -2.43 9.12 -15.42
CA ILE A 87 -2.22 7.93 -16.22
C ILE A 87 -1.39 8.32 -17.43
N ARG A 88 -0.19 7.73 -17.54
CA ARG A 88 0.69 7.91 -18.70
C ARG A 88 0.44 6.83 -19.74
N THR A 89 0.31 7.24 -21.00
CA THR A 89 0.19 6.35 -22.17
C THR A 89 1.34 6.60 -23.15
N ASN A 90 1.77 5.54 -23.87
CA ASN A 90 2.92 5.57 -24.80
C ASN A 90 4.22 6.09 -24.15
N ASN A 91 4.53 5.60 -22.94
CA ASN A 91 5.73 5.99 -22.20
C ASN A 91 7.00 5.81 -23.05
N GLY A 92 7.80 6.86 -23.20
CA GLY A 92 9.02 6.86 -24.01
C GLY A 92 8.84 7.17 -25.50
N SER A 93 7.61 7.42 -25.97
CA SER A 93 7.36 7.86 -27.36
C SER A 93 7.58 9.36 -27.51
N GLN A 94 8.53 9.78 -28.36
CA GLN A 94 8.84 11.20 -28.59
C GLN A 94 7.68 12.02 -29.17
N SER A 95 6.75 11.38 -29.90
CA SER A 95 5.66 12.11 -30.59
C SER A 95 4.28 11.90 -29.97
N ASN A 96 4.05 10.77 -29.29
CA ASN A 96 2.69 10.35 -28.90
C ASN A 96 2.56 10.00 -27.41
N GLN A 97 3.53 10.35 -26.56
CA GLN A 97 3.36 10.23 -25.11
C GLN A 97 2.29 11.20 -24.63
N VAL A 98 1.31 10.68 -23.89
CA VAL A 98 0.20 11.48 -23.35
C VAL A 98 -0.03 11.14 -21.88
N ASP A 99 -0.08 12.20 -21.08
CA ASP A 99 -0.39 12.16 -19.65
C ASP A 99 -1.83 12.62 -19.45
N ILE A 100 -2.64 11.79 -18.81
CA ILE A 100 -4.07 12.00 -18.62
C ILE A 100 -4.33 12.22 -17.13
N ASN A 101 -4.83 13.40 -16.78
CA ASN A 101 -5.21 13.71 -15.41
C ASN A 101 -6.43 12.86 -15.00
N ILE A 102 -6.38 12.34 -13.78
CA ILE A 102 -7.49 11.61 -13.16
C ILE A 102 -7.91 12.33 -11.89
N THR A 103 -9.21 12.28 -11.57
CA THR A 103 -9.75 12.93 -10.38
C THR A 103 -10.01 11.92 -9.28
N ARG A 104 -9.60 12.26 -8.05
CA ARG A 104 -9.94 11.47 -6.88
C ARG A 104 -11.43 11.64 -6.56
N ILE A 105 -12.13 10.53 -6.35
CA ILE A 105 -13.53 10.50 -5.90
C ILE A 105 -13.62 9.93 -4.48
N SER A 106 -14.70 10.26 -3.77
CA SER A 106 -14.97 9.68 -2.45
C SER A 106 -15.49 8.25 -2.56
N GLU A 107 -15.44 7.52 -1.44
CA GLU A 107 -16.02 6.18 -1.31
C GLU A 107 -17.53 6.20 -1.63
N SER A 108 -18.26 7.23 -1.18
CA SER A 108 -19.68 7.37 -1.46
C SER A 108 -19.99 7.54 -2.95
N THR A 109 -19.20 8.34 -3.67
CA THR A 109 -19.31 8.48 -5.14
C THR A 109 -18.95 7.17 -5.84
N TYR A 110 -17.94 6.45 -5.35
CA TYR A 110 -17.60 5.14 -5.89
C TYR A 110 -18.74 4.12 -5.65
N SER A 111 -19.41 4.17 -4.50
CA SER A 111 -20.49 3.25 -4.16
C SER A 111 -21.76 3.47 -4.99
N THR A 112 -22.00 4.68 -5.50
CA THR A 112 -23.16 4.95 -6.36
C THR A 112 -22.98 4.53 -7.81
N ILE A 113 -21.77 4.13 -8.23
CA ILE A 113 -21.50 3.61 -9.58
C ILE A 113 -22.25 2.28 -9.75
N PRO A 114 -23.27 2.20 -10.64
CA PRO A 114 -24.11 1.00 -10.73
C PRO A 114 -23.36 -0.22 -11.29
N ASN A 115 -22.49 -0.02 -12.28
CA ASN A 115 -21.70 -1.10 -12.88
C ASN A 115 -20.19 -0.77 -12.83
N LYS A 116 -19.52 -1.40 -11.86
CA LYS A 116 -18.08 -1.25 -11.62
C LYS A 116 -17.20 -2.17 -12.48
N ASN A 117 -17.81 -3.06 -13.28
CA ASN A 117 -17.13 -3.96 -14.22
C ASN A 117 -17.08 -3.35 -15.65
N THR A 118 -17.58 -2.13 -15.83
CA THR A 118 -17.51 -1.43 -17.13
C THR A 118 -16.07 -1.09 -17.45
N ASN A 119 -15.59 -1.61 -18.58
CA ASN A 119 -14.22 -1.36 -19.04
C ASN A 119 -14.13 -0.08 -19.86
N GLY A 120 -13.04 0.63 -19.70
CA GLY A 120 -12.75 1.85 -20.44
C GLY A 120 -11.47 2.49 -19.92
N ARG A 121 -11.06 3.59 -20.56
CA ARG A 121 -9.94 4.38 -20.04
C ARG A 121 -10.36 5.04 -18.72
N PRO A 122 -9.68 4.77 -17.60
CA PRO A 122 -10.05 5.36 -16.32
C PRO A 122 -9.89 6.88 -16.33
N ILE A 123 -10.82 7.58 -15.69
CA ILE A 123 -10.80 9.04 -15.52
C ILE A 123 -10.92 9.46 -14.04
N GLN A 124 -11.19 8.49 -13.17
CA GLN A 124 -11.44 8.69 -11.76
C GLN A 124 -10.76 7.58 -10.96
N VAL A 125 -10.40 7.90 -9.73
CA VAL A 125 -9.75 6.98 -8.80
C VAL A 125 -10.32 7.14 -7.40
N TRP A 126 -10.59 6.01 -6.76
CA TRP A 126 -10.91 5.95 -5.34
C TRP A 126 -9.77 5.24 -4.62
N ILE A 127 -9.34 5.80 -3.49
CA ILE A 127 -8.29 5.22 -2.66
C ILE A 127 -8.92 4.65 -1.40
N ASN A 128 -8.83 3.34 -1.27
CA ASN A 128 -9.18 2.64 -0.05
C ASN A 128 -7.95 2.59 0.86
N ARG A 129 -7.98 3.30 1.99
CA ARG A 129 -6.89 3.33 2.96
C ARG A 129 -7.18 2.30 4.04
N GLN A 130 -6.48 1.17 3.97
CA GLN A 130 -6.54 0.11 4.97
C GLN A 130 -5.20 0.01 5.70
N THR A 131 -5.20 -0.58 6.88
CA THR A 131 -3.97 -0.91 7.58
C THR A 131 -3.23 -1.98 6.80
N GLY A 132 -1.90 -1.90 6.64
CA GLY A 132 -1.08 -2.95 6.02
C GLY A 132 -0.94 -4.25 6.84
N LEU A 133 -1.90 -4.53 7.72
CA LEU A 133 -1.93 -5.74 8.53
C LEU A 133 -2.49 -6.89 7.69
N SER A 134 -1.62 -7.79 7.26
CA SER A 134 -2.06 -9.08 6.72
C SER A 134 -2.45 -10.01 7.89
N PRO A 135 -3.71 -10.49 7.96
CA PRO A 135 -4.13 -11.50 8.92
C PRO A 135 -3.20 -12.71 8.89
N SER A 136 -2.69 -13.09 10.07
CA SER A 136 -1.89 -14.31 10.22
C SER A 136 -2.74 -15.59 10.20
N VAL A 137 -4.08 -15.47 10.18
CA VAL A 137 -5.01 -16.61 10.20
C VAL A 137 -5.67 -16.73 8.84
N ALA A 138 -5.64 -17.95 8.28
CA ALA A 138 -6.31 -18.26 7.03
C ALA A 138 -7.80 -17.95 7.14
N SER A 139 -8.31 -17.19 6.17
CA SER A 139 -9.73 -16.83 6.08
C SER A 139 -10.55 -18.01 5.53
N THR A 140 -9.95 -18.82 4.66
CA THR A 140 -10.56 -20.01 4.05
C THR A 140 -9.50 -20.88 3.37
N THR A 141 -9.92 -21.92 2.64
CA THR A 141 -9.07 -22.80 1.83
C THR A 141 -9.58 -22.93 0.40
N LEU A 142 -8.70 -23.32 -0.52
CA LEU A 142 -9.09 -23.67 -1.89
C LEU A 142 -9.92 -24.96 -1.95
N ASP A 143 -11.05 -24.91 -2.65
CA ASP A 143 -11.92 -26.06 -2.95
C ASP A 143 -11.69 -26.57 -4.39
N GLY A 144 -10.41 -26.77 -4.71
CA GLY A 144 -9.94 -27.16 -6.04
C GLY A 144 -8.51 -26.69 -6.28
N GLY A 145 -7.74 -27.44 -7.06
CA GLY A 145 -6.44 -26.97 -7.53
C GLY A 145 -6.64 -25.87 -8.57
N ILE A 146 -5.78 -24.86 -8.55
CA ILE A 146 -5.79 -23.76 -9.53
C ILE A 146 -4.48 -23.73 -10.31
N SER A 147 -4.55 -23.41 -11.59
CA SER A 147 -3.42 -23.12 -12.49
C SER A 147 -2.99 -21.65 -12.37
N SER A 148 -1.85 -21.26 -12.95
CA SER A 148 -1.39 -19.86 -12.95
C SER A 148 -2.20 -18.93 -13.85
N THR A 149 -3.07 -19.47 -14.70
CA THR A 149 -3.92 -18.70 -15.62
C THR A 149 -5.39 -18.64 -15.19
N ASP A 150 -5.77 -19.38 -14.15
CA ASP A 150 -7.16 -19.42 -13.71
C ASP A 150 -7.59 -18.06 -13.16
N THR A 151 -8.70 -17.56 -13.71
CA THR A 151 -9.36 -16.30 -13.31
C THR A 151 -10.58 -16.53 -12.42
N THR A 152 -10.95 -17.80 -12.21
CA THR A 152 -12.00 -18.23 -11.27
C THR A 152 -11.37 -19.11 -10.22
N ILE A 153 -11.53 -18.77 -8.95
CA ILE A 153 -10.92 -19.49 -7.83
C ILE A 153 -12.05 -19.94 -6.91
N THR A 154 -12.21 -21.26 -6.78
CA THR A 154 -13.23 -21.85 -5.91
C THR A 154 -12.66 -22.02 -4.50
N LEU A 155 -13.41 -21.53 -3.52
CA LEU A 155 -13.08 -21.54 -2.10
C LEU A 155 -14.03 -22.48 -1.36
N THR A 156 -13.61 -22.97 -0.21
CA THR A 156 -14.47 -23.79 0.67
C THR A 156 -15.59 -22.94 1.30
N ASP A 157 -15.26 -21.70 1.69
CA ASP A 157 -16.19 -20.69 2.21
C ASP A 157 -15.67 -19.28 1.93
N ALA A 158 -16.46 -18.44 1.26
CA ALA A 158 -16.08 -17.06 0.95
C ALA A 158 -16.77 -16.01 1.84
N SER A 159 -17.60 -16.42 2.81
CA SER A 159 -18.46 -15.53 3.61
C SER A 159 -17.71 -14.46 4.41
N ASN A 160 -16.46 -14.76 4.81
CA ASN A 160 -15.62 -13.85 5.59
C ASN A 160 -14.73 -12.94 4.72
N LEU A 161 -14.79 -13.07 3.40
CA LEU A 161 -14.04 -12.22 2.48
C LEU A 161 -14.87 -10.98 2.08
N PRO A 162 -14.27 -9.78 2.03
CA PRO A 162 -14.90 -8.63 1.40
C PRO A 162 -15.31 -8.92 -0.04
N ILE A 163 -16.27 -8.18 -0.61
CA ILE A 163 -16.70 -8.38 -2.00
C ILE A 163 -15.63 -8.03 -3.04
N ALA A 164 -14.62 -7.24 -2.65
CA ALA A 164 -13.49 -6.82 -3.46
C ALA A 164 -12.27 -6.58 -2.55
N GLY A 165 -11.08 -6.91 -3.04
CA GLY A 165 -9.84 -6.76 -2.27
C GLY A 165 -8.71 -7.62 -2.81
N PHE A 166 -7.81 -8.03 -1.92
CA PHE A 166 -6.72 -8.93 -2.24
C PHE A 166 -6.78 -10.17 -1.33
N VAL A 167 -6.39 -11.31 -1.87
CA VAL A 167 -6.11 -12.51 -1.09
C VAL A 167 -4.69 -12.97 -1.36
N THR A 168 -4.09 -13.65 -0.40
CA THR A 168 -2.80 -14.30 -0.53
C THR A 168 -2.95 -15.81 -0.45
N ILE A 169 -2.28 -16.52 -1.35
CA ILE A 169 -2.23 -17.99 -1.39
C ILE A 169 -0.76 -18.37 -1.56
N GLY A 170 -0.19 -19.04 -0.55
CA GLY A 170 1.26 -19.28 -0.51
C GLY A 170 2.04 -17.97 -0.55
N SER A 171 2.82 -17.75 -1.62
CA SER A 171 3.56 -16.50 -1.86
C SER A 171 2.93 -15.60 -2.94
N GLU A 172 1.73 -15.92 -3.42
CA GLU A 172 1.05 -15.18 -4.48
C GLU A 172 -0.03 -14.26 -3.90
N THR A 173 -0.04 -12.99 -4.32
CA THR A 173 -1.15 -12.07 -4.07
C THR A 173 -2.07 -12.02 -5.29
N ILE A 174 -3.37 -12.15 -5.05
CA ILE A 174 -4.42 -12.18 -6.06
C ILE A 174 -5.42 -11.08 -5.77
N GLY A 175 -5.65 -10.19 -6.73
CA GLY A 175 -6.67 -9.16 -6.65
C GLY A 175 -8.01 -9.66 -7.16
N TYR A 176 -9.11 -9.19 -6.58
CA TYR A 176 -10.45 -9.52 -7.02
C TYR A 176 -11.46 -8.41 -6.74
N GLN A 177 -12.55 -8.42 -7.50
CA GLN A 177 -13.63 -7.43 -7.37
C GLN A 177 -15.01 -8.06 -7.21
N ASN A 178 -15.13 -9.36 -7.45
CA ASN A 178 -16.42 -10.04 -7.44
C ASN A 178 -16.28 -11.41 -6.75
N ILE A 179 -17.21 -11.68 -5.84
CA ILE A 179 -17.43 -13.01 -5.26
C ILE A 179 -18.85 -13.44 -5.64
N VAL A 180 -18.97 -14.66 -6.19
CA VAL A 180 -20.26 -15.28 -6.52
C VAL A 180 -20.32 -16.63 -5.82
N GLY A 181 -21.21 -16.77 -4.83
CA GLY A 181 -21.20 -17.94 -3.95
C GLY A 181 -19.85 -18.06 -3.24
N ASN A 182 -19.19 -19.22 -3.37
CA ASN A 182 -17.84 -19.45 -2.83
C ASN A 182 -16.74 -19.28 -3.89
N GLN A 183 -16.98 -18.54 -4.98
CA GLN A 183 -16.01 -18.36 -6.04
C GLN A 183 -15.58 -16.90 -6.15
N ILE A 184 -14.27 -16.67 -6.16
CA ILE A 184 -13.69 -15.43 -6.65
C ILE A 184 -13.76 -15.48 -8.18
N VAL A 185 -14.33 -14.45 -8.80
CA VAL A 185 -14.50 -14.37 -10.26
C VAL A 185 -13.75 -13.14 -10.80
N ASN A 186 -13.15 -13.29 -11.98
CA ASN A 186 -12.31 -12.28 -12.62
C ASN A 186 -11.09 -11.92 -11.77
N ALA A 187 -10.45 -12.94 -11.18
CA ALA A 187 -9.25 -12.79 -10.38
C ALA A 187 -8.07 -12.27 -11.24
N TRP A 188 -7.33 -11.31 -10.70
CA TRP A 188 -6.07 -10.82 -11.24
C TRP A 188 -4.91 -11.46 -10.49
N ARG A 189 -4.12 -12.26 -11.19
CA ARG A 189 -3.02 -13.05 -10.63
C ARG A 189 -1.74 -12.24 -10.49
N GLY A 190 -0.80 -12.71 -9.66
CA GLY A 190 0.55 -12.13 -9.55
C GLY A 190 0.59 -10.63 -9.21
N GLN A 191 -0.21 -10.20 -8.24
CA GLN A 191 -0.28 -8.80 -7.81
C GLN A 191 0.87 -8.45 -6.84
N ASN A 192 1.12 -7.16 -6.66
CA ASN A 192 2.12 -6.66 -5.69
C ASN A 192 3.54 -7.24 -5.89
N GLY A 193 3.96 -7.46 -7.14
CA GLY A 193 5.27 -8.02 -7.47
C GLY A 193 5.39 -9.54 -7.28
N THR A 194 4.30 -10.24 -6.96
CA THR A 194 4.28 -11.71 -6.87
C THR A 194 4.15 -12.36 -8.25
N THR A 195 4.52 -13.64 -8.36
CA THR A 195 4.39 -14.41 -9.61
C THR A 195 3.17 -15.33 -9.54
N ALA A 196 2.39 -15.37 -10.62
CA ALA A 196 1.24 -16.28 -10.72
C ALA A 196 1.69 -17.75 -10.68
N ALA A 197 1.16 -18.55 -9.76
CA ALA A 197 1.56 -19.92 -9.53
C ALA A 197 0.37 -20.89 -9.55
N ALA A 198 0.65 -22.18 -9.72
CA ALA A 198 -0.35 -23.21 -9.48
C ALA A 198 -0.40 -23.53 -7.99
N HIS A 199 -1.61 -23.74 -7.45
CA HIS A 199 -1.83 -24.10 -6.04
C HIS A 199 -2.70 -25.34 -5.95
N LEU A 200 -2.45 -26.17 -4.95
CA LEU A 200 -3.19 -27.41 -4.72
C LEU A 200 -4.48 -27.15 -3.93
N THR A 201 -5.46 -28.05 -4.06
CA THR A 201 -6.66 -28.07 -3.20
C THR A 201 -6.27 -28.05 -1.73
N GLY A 202 -7.02 -27.32 -0.91
CA GLY A 202 -6.77 -27.18 0.52
C GLY A 202 -5.69 -26.15 0.87
N ALA A 203 -5.08 -25.46 -0.10
CA ALA A 203 -4.17 -24.36 0.20
C ALA A 203 -4.89 -23.25 0.97
N SER A 204 -4.21 -22.71 1.99
CA SER A 204 -4.70 -21.62 2.81
C SER A 204 -4.84 -20.34 2.00
N VAL A 205 -5.97 -19.66 2.18
CA VAL A 205 -6.30 -18.38 1.56
C VAL A 205 -6.45 -17.36 2.68
N THR A 206 -5.57 -16.37 2.69
CA THR A 206 -5.56 -15.26 3.67
C THR A 206 -6.07 -14.00 3.00
N ASN A 207 -7.04 -13.30 3.60
CA ASN A 207 -7.39 -11.94 3.18
C ASN A 207 -6.15 -11.04 3.32
N SER A 208 -5.92 -10.06 2.45
CA SER A 208 -4.72 -9.21 2.49
C SER A 208 -5.01 -7.75 2.18
#